data_AF-A0A1J5IUV1-F1
#
_entry.id   AF-A0A1J5IUV1-F1
#
_cell.length_a   1.000
_cell.length_b   1.000
_cell.length_c   1.000
_cell.angle_alpha   90.00
_cell.angle_beta   90.00
_cell.angle_gamma   90.00
#
_symmetry.space_group_name_H-M   'P 1'
#
loop_
_entity.id
_entity.type
_entity.pdbx_description
1 polymer ?
#
loop_
_entity_poly.entity_id
_entity_poly.type
_entity_poly.pdbx_seq_one_letter_code
_entity_poly.pdbx_strand_id
1 'polypeptide(L)'
;MFIAYFDETGDDGFPEYSSPAFVLTSITVHHQDWKSVYECLHAFRKILKDRYDFPVKIELHTRDFLRAKGAYHAMGYPETERLEILKEYAHNQCLSVQEG
;
A
#
# COMPACT_ATOMS: atom_id res chain seq x y z
N MET A 1 5.66 19.68 14.15
CA MET A 1 5.75 19.72 12.66
C MET A 1 5.14 18.44 12.10
N PHE A 2 4.47 18.49 10.96
CA PHE A 2 3.89 17.30 10.34
C PHE A 2 4.51 17.03 8.98
N ILE A 3 4.70 15.76 8.66
CA ILE A 3 5.10 15.27 7.34
C ILE A 3 3.81 14.78 6.68
N ALA A 4 3.47 15.34 5.53
CA ALA A 4 2.30 14.93 4.76
C ALA A 4 2.74 14.33 3.43
N TYR A 5 2.27 13.12 3.15
CA TYR A 5 2.37 12.46 1.84
C TYR A 5 1.01 12.57 1.17
N PHE A 6 0.98 12.95 -0.10
CA PHE A 6 -0.22 13.06 -0.91
C PHE A 6 -0.14 12.07 -2.06
N ASP A 7 -1.26 11.43 -2.37
CA ASP A 7 -1.40 10.55 -3.53
C ASP A 7 -2.75 10.76 -4.19
N GLU A 8 -2.77 10.72 -5.51
CA GLU A 8 -3.95 10.98 -6.31
C GLU A 8 -4.40 9.75 -7.07
N THR A 9 -5.71 9.62 -7.26
CA THR A 9 -6.30 8.61 -8.13
C THR A 9 -7.36 9.26 -8.98
N GLY A 10 -7.30 9.00 -10.29
CA GLY A 10 -8.17 9.60 -11.30
C GLY A 10 -7.32 10.10 -12.44
N ASP A 11 -7.80 9.89 -13.66
CA ASP A 11 -7.18 10.34 -14.91
C ASP A 11 -8.02 11.49 -15.47
N ASP A 12 -7.38 12.56 -15.93
CA ASP A 12 -8.03 13.73 -16.53
C ASP A 12 -8.60 13.42 -17.93
N GLY A 13 -8.16 12.30 -18.51
CA GLY A 13 -8.84 11.66 -19.62
C GLY A 13 -8.52 12.21 -20.99
N PHE A 14 -7.35 12.82 -21.16
CA PHE A 14 -6.95 13.32 -22.46
C PHE A 14 -6.80 12.18 -23.49
N PRO A 15 -7.46 12.23 -24.68
CA PRO A 15 -8.41 13.23 -25.17
C PRO A 15 -9.91 12.86 -25.07
N GLU A 16 -10.28 11.63 -24.69
CA GLU A 16 -11.66 11.12 -24.91
C GLU A 16 -12.35 10.50 -23.68
N TYR A 17 -11.62 10.12 -22.62
CA TYR A 17 -12.20 9.41 -21.46
C TYR A 17 -11.54 9.77 -20.13
N SER A 18 -12.22 10.55 -19.29
CA SER A 18 -11.78 10.85 -17.92
C SER A 18 -12.30 9.84 -16.91
N SER A 19 -11.57 9.71 -15.81
CA SER A 19 -12.09 8.98 -14.65
C SER A 19 -13.31 9.72 -14.08
N PRO A 20 -14.39 9.01 -13.70
CA PRO A 20 -15.61 9.63 -13.19
C PRO A 20 -15.40 10.34 -11.84
N ALA A 21 -14.31 10.03 -11.14
CA ALA A 21 -13.92 10.65 -9.89
C ALA A 21 -12.41 10.93 -9.88
N PHE A 22 -12.05 12.05 -9.27
CA PHE A 22 -10.70 12.36 -8.83
C PHE A 22 -10.68 12.31 -7.31
N VAL A 23 -9.76 11.54 -6.75
CA VAL A 23 -9.60 11.34 -5.30
C VAL A 23 -8.19 11.72 -4.94
N LEU A 24 -8.04 12.76 -4.11
CA LEU A 24 -6.79 13.11 -3.47
C LEU A 24 -6.80 12.56 -2.05
N THR A 25 -5.79 11.75 -1.73
CA THR A 25 -5.60 11.18 -0.40
C THR A 25 -4.34 11.75 0.23
N SER A 26 -4.29 11.75 1.56
CA SER A 26 -3.09 12.11 2.29
C SER A 26 -2.89 11.25 3.52
N ILE A 27 -1.62 11.00 3.84
CA ILE A 27 -1.19 10.42 5.12
C ILE A 27 -0.34 11.48 5.80
N THR A 28 -0.73 11.84 7.02
CA THR A 28 -0.04 12.86 7.82
C THR A 28 0.54 12.22 9.08
N VAL A 29 1.84 12.43 9.31
CA VAL A 29 2.59 11.86 10.45
C VAL A 29 3.24 12.99 11.22
N HIS A 30 3.07 13.02 12.55
CA HIS A 30 3.78 13.98 13.38
C HIS A 30 5.28 13.68 13.30
N HIS A 31 6.13 14.70 13.15
CA HIS A 31 7.56 14.49 12.92
C HIS A 31 8.29 13.76 14.05
N GLN A 32 7.71 13.62 15.24
CA GLN A 32 8.28 12.81 16.32
C GLN A 32 8.03 11.31 16.10
N ASP A 33 6.96 10.97 15.39
CA ASP A 33 6.52 9.59 15.13
C ASP A 33 7.09 9.04 13.80
N TRP A 34 7.88 9.83 13.07
CA TRP A 34 8.40 9.43 11.76
C TRP A 34 9.15 8.09 11.80
N LYS A 35 9.93 7.89 12.87
CA LYS A 35 10.78 6.70 13.04
C LYS A 35 9.95 5.47 13.36
N SER A 36 8.97 5.58 14.26
CA SER A 36 8.10 4.46 14.63
C SER A 36 7.22 4.04 13.45
N VAL A 37 6.69 4.99 12.68
CA VAL A 37 5.95 4.71 11.45
C VAL A 37 6.85 4.02 10.41
N TYR A 38 8.07 4.51 10.20
CA TYR A 38 9.03 3.88 9.31
C TYR A 38 9.36 2.43 9.73
N GLU A 39 9.56 2.20 11.02
CA GLU A 39 9.83 0.86 11.57
C GLU A 39 8.63 -0.08 11.41
N CYS A 40 7.39 0.38 11.65
CA CYS A 40 6.17 -0.40 11.34
C CYS A 40 6.11 -0.77 9.85
N LEU A 41 6.31 0.18 8.94
CA LEU A 41 6.30 -0.10 7.49
C LEU A 41 7.41 -1.07 7.07
N HIS A 42 8.58 -0.97 7.69
CA HIS A 42 9.70 -1.88 7.43
C HIS A 42 9.40 -3.29 7.95
N ALA A 43 8.85 -3.41 9.15
CA ALA A 43 8.42 -4.69 9.72
C ALA A 43 7.33 -5.35 8.87
N PHE A 44 6.34 -4.57 8.43
CA PHE A 44 5.30 -5.03 7.51
C PHE A 44 5.88 -5.62 6.22
N ARG A 45 6.84 -4.93 5.58
CA ARG A 45 7.52 -5.45 4.38
C ARG A 45 8.30 -6.75 4.64
N LYS A 46 8.89 -6.92 5.83
CA LYS A 46 9.52 -8.19 6.21
C LYS A 46 8.50 -9.31 6.34
N ILE A 47 7.36 -9.05 6.98
CA ILE A 47 6.28 -10.05 7.09
C ILE A 47 5.81 -10.48 5.70
N LEU A 48 5.62 -9.54 4.77
CA LEU A 48 5.27 -9.87 3.38
C LEU A 48 6.36 -10.73 2.69
N LYS A 49 7.64 -10.43 2.92
CA LYS A 49 8.75 -11.23 2.39
C LYS A 49 8.77 -12.63 2.99
N ASP A 50 8.62 -12.75 4.30
CA ASP A 50 8.79 -14.03 5.00
C ASP A 50 7.63 -14.98 4.72
N ARG A 51 6.40 -14.46 4.58
CA ARG A 51 5.20 -15.26 4.36
C ARG A 51 4.85 -15.49 2.91
N TYR A 52 5.10 -14.48 2.08
CA TYR A 52 4.65 -14.46 0.69
C TYR A 52 5.81 -14.17 -0.27
N ASP A 53 7.07 -14.21 0.14
CA ASP A 53 8.24 -14.00 -0.73
C ASP A 53 8.32 -12.63 -1.46
N PHE A 54 7.48 -11.66 -1.09
CA PHE A 54 7.48 -10.31 -1.68
C PHE A 54 8.85 -9.63 -1.51
N PRO A 55 9.51 -9.15 -2.59
CA PRO A 55 10.78 -8.46 -2.43
C PRO A 55 10.62 -7.14 -1.66
N VAL A 56 11.35 -6.99 -0.56
CA VAL A 56 11.23 -5.87 0.40
C VAL A 56 11.38 -4.48 -0.23
N LYS A 57 12.12 -4.39 -1.34
CA LYS A 57 12.43 -3.11 -2.02
C LYS A 57 11.44 -2.74 -3.12
N ILE A 58 10.43 -3.57 -3.42
CA ILE A 58 9.46 -3.20 -4.45
C ILE A 58 8.54 -2.10 -3.94
N GLU A 59 8.16 -1.21 -4.84
CA GLU A 59 7.03 -0.33 -4.62
C GLU A 59 5.74 -1.15 -4.71
N LEU A 60 4.84 -0.98 -3.73
CA LEU A 60 3.62 -1.77 -3.63
C LEU A 60 2.44 -1.00 -4.24
N HIS A 61 1.90 -1.51 -5.33
CA HIS A 61 0.76 -0.93 -6.04
C HIS A 61 -0.44 -1.88 -5.96
N THR A 62 -1.39 -1.60 -5.06
CA THR A 62 -2.56 -2.48 -4.83
C THR A 62 -3.35 -2.76 -6.11
N ARG A 63 -3.51 -1.77 -6.99
CA ARG A 63 -4.16 -1.92 -8.30
C ARG A 63 -3.47 -2.98 -9.15
N ASP A 64 -2.14 -2.94 -9.20
CA ASP A 64 -1.35 -3.84 -10.03
C ASP A 64 -1.27 -5.23 -9.40
N PHE A 65 -1.25 -5.32 -8.07
CA PHE A 65 -1.36 -6.58 -7.35
C PHE A 65 -2.70 -7.28 -7.65
N LEU A 66 -3.83 -6.58 -7.50
CA LEU A 66 -5.17 -7.10 -7.79
C LEU A 66 -5.38 -7.47 -9.26
N ARG A 67 -4.66 -6.83 -10.19
CA ARG A 67 -4.71 -7.14 -11.62
C ARG A 67 -3.60 -8.09 -12.10
N ALA A 68 -2.75 -8.58 -11.20
CA ALA A 68 -1.56 -9.39 -11.52
C ALA A 68 -0.71 -8.76 -12.64
N LYS A 69 -0.44 -7.45 -12.53
CA LYS A 69 0.38 -6.69 -13.48
C LYS A 69 1.82 -6.53 -12.98
N GLY A 70 2.74 -6.26 -13.90
CA GLY A 70 4.14 -5.95 -13.58
C GLY A 70 4.83 -7.09 -12.81
N ALA A 71 5.51 -6.73 -11.71
CA ALA A 71 6.24 -7.68 -10.87
C ALA A 71 5.35 -8.79 -10.28
N TYR A 72 4.06 -8.51 -10.07
CA TYR A 72 3.12 -9.47 -9.48
C TYR A 72 2.71 -10.59 -10.43
N HIS A 73 2.78 -10.36 -11.74
CA HIS A 73 2.51 -11.41 -12.73
C HIS A 73 3.50 -12.58 -12.58
N ALA A 74 4.78 -12.27 -12.37
CA ALA A 74 5.84 -13.27 -12.21
C ALA A 74 5.73 -14.06 -10.89
N MET A 75 5.01 -13.52 -9.90
CA MET A 75 4.80 -14.19 -8.61
C MET A 75 3.72 -15.28 -8.66
N GLY A 76 2.88 -15.30 -9.70
CA GLY A 76 1.98 -16.41 -9.99
C GLY A 76 0.83 -16.64 -9.02
N TYR A 77 0.51 -15.68 -8.14
CA TYR A 77 -0.59 -15.85 -7.19
C TYR A 77 -1.96 -15.93 -7.87
N PRO A 78 -2.78 -16.96 -7.57
CA PRO A 78 -4.17 -17.01 -7.99
C PRO A 78 -4.96 -15.84 -7.37
N GLU A 79 -6.05 -15.45 -8.02
CA GLU A 79 -6.89 -14.33 -7.55
C GLU A 79 -7.38 -14.50 -6.11
N THR A 80 -7.79 -15.72 -5.75
CA THR A 80 -8.26 -16.05 -4.39
C THR A 80 -7.18 -15.75 -3.34
N GLU A 81 -5.94 -16.18 -3.58
CA GLU A 81 -4.82 -15.94 -2.67
C GLU A 81 -4.48 -14.46 -2.57
N ARG A 82 -4.50 -13.72 -3.70
CA ARG A 82 -4.28 -12.26 -3.68
C ARG A 82 -5.32 -11.52 -2.86
N LEU A 83 -6.58 -11.94 -2.92
CA LEU A 83 -7.65 -11.37 -2.12
C LEU A 83 -7.51 -11.70 -0.64
N GLU A 84 -7.09 -12.92 -0.28
CA GLU A 84 -6.85 -13.28 1.13
C GLU A 84 -5.66 -12.51 1.72
N ILE A 85 -4.55 -12.37 0.97
CA ILE A 85 -3.42 -11.52 1.36
C ILE A 85 -3.90 -10.08 1.60
N LEU A 86 -4.73 -9.54 0.71
CA LEU A 86 -5.23 -8.18 0.87
C LEU A 86 -6.12 -8.04 2.12
N LYS A 87 -7.06 -8.95 2.35
CA LYS A 87 -7.96 -8.91 3.51
C LYS A 87 -7.20 -8.98 4.82
N GLU A 88 -6.20 -9.86 4.90
CA GLU A 88 -5.37 -10.02 6.08
C GLU A 88 -4.71 -8.70 6.49
N TYR A 89 -4.21 -7.92 5.53
CA TYR A 89 -3.48 -6.68 5.84
C TYR A 89 -4.32 -5.41 5.79
N ALA A 90 -5.44 -5.40 5.07
CA ALA A 90 -6.42 -4.32 5.16
C ALA A 90 -7.11 -4.31 6.53
N HIS A 91 -7.23 -5.48 7.19
CA HIS A 91 -7.85 -5.61 8.51
C HIS A 91 -6.85 -5.47 9.67
N ASN A 92 -5.59 -5.89 9.48
CA ASN A 92 -4.53 -5.67 10.46
C ASN A 92 -4.14 -4.19 10.49
N GLN A 93 -4.84 -3.41 11.33
CA GLN A 93 -4.43 -2.06 11.65
C GLN A 93 -3.04 -2.12 12.31
N CYS A 94 -1.99 -1.66 11.63
CA CYS A 94 -0.75 -1.23 12.29
C CYS A 94 -1.05 0.09 13.04
N LEU A 95 -1.96 0.02 14.01
CA LEU A 95 -2.31 1.09 14.94
C LEU A 95 -2.34 0.51 16.35
N SER A 96 -1.22 -0.06 16.78
CA SER A 96 -0.87 0.01 18.20
C SER A 96 -0.12 1.32 18.43
N VAL A 97 -0.81 2.45 18.26
CA VAL A 97 -0.38 3.69 18.92
C VAL A 97 -0.74 3.47 20.38
N GLN A 98 0.26 3.12 21.18
CA GLN A 98 0.10 3.08 22.62
C GLN A 98 -0.18 4.51 23.09
N GLU A 99 -1.42 4.78 23.47
CA GLU A 99 -1.74 5.95 24.29
C GLU A 99 -0.97 5.82 25.60
N GLY A 100 -0.10 6.81 25.85
CA GLY A 100 0.56 7.06 27.12
C GLY A 100 0.24 8.48 27.58
#